data_AF-A0A9E6FF85-F1
#
_entry.id   AF-A0A9E6FF85-F1
#
_cell.length_a   1.000
_cell.length_b   1.000
_cell.length_c   1.000
_cell.angle_alpha   90.00
_cell.angle_beta   90.00
_cell.angle_gamma   90.00
#
_symmetry.space_group_name_H-M   'P 1'
#
loop_
_entity.id
_entity.type
_entity.pdbx_description
1 polymer ?
#
loop_
_entity_poly.entity_id
_entity_poly.type
_entity_poly.pdbx_seq_one_letter_code
_entity_poly.pdbx_strand_id
1 'polypeptide(L)'
;MNTLKIALAGTTHRTAQCAEALQASSDFSIAWVLTPEPKPIGRKKIITANPMQLFAESNAIPIVTIKNKISSKIKESVLDFGNIDLLLVVDFGYIVPEWLLDLPSIAPINIHPSELPKWRGSSPGQFVLLHGEKSSAITLIKMNSKLDQGPILAAIPFTVDPSWTAEDYYSHSFDLLCPQLASLIMKYTNDRFETEQPQLSPTPTAEKIAKNDAFIPWELILKATKNPNMMLSETENAVLSPILSKATKAHQTFAALVAAATRAFSPWPKVWTRIPTKQGEKRMQLHSVWIDTTANGDILSLGVVQIEGQSPAQFNQIRTSILNQ
;
A
#
# COMPACT_ATOMS: atom_id res chain seq x y z
N MET A 1 -29.54 3.31 -21.34
CA MET A 1 -29.17 4.21 -20.22
C MET A 1 -28.10 5.16 -20.74
N ASN A 2 -28.00 6.38 -20.21
CA ASN A 2 -26.98 7.32 -20.66
C ASN A 2 -25.61 6.85 -20.12
N THR A 3 -24.60 6.74 -20.98
CA THR A 3 -23.23 6.39 -20.59
C THR A 3 -22.69 7.42 -19.60
N LEU A 4 -22.20 6.98 -18.46
CA LEU A 4 -21.63 7.84 -17.42
C LEU A 4 -20.24 8.31 -17.82
N LYS A 5 -19.98 9.62 -17.70
CA LYS A 5 -18.66 10.21 -17.90
C LYS A 5 -17.85 10.11 -16.62
N ILE A 6 -16.73 9.40 -16.68
CA ILE A 6 -15.86 9.18 -15.53
C ILE A 6 -14.47 9.78 -15.77
N ALA A 7 -13.95 10.49 -14.78
CA ALA A 7 -12.54 10.87 -14.73
C ALA A 7 -11.78 9.95 -13.77
N LEU A 8 -10.49 9.74 -14.03
CA LEU A 8 -9.63 8.88 -13.22
C LEU A 8 -8.46 9.67 -12.65
N ALA A 9 -8.17 9.52 -11.35
CA ALA A 9 -6.98 10.07 -10.72
C ALA A 9 -6.15 8.97 -10.07
N GLY A 10 -4.91 8.79 -10.52
CA GLY A 10 -4.05 7.73 -10.00
C GLY A 10 -2.73 7.59 -10.77
N THR A 11 -1.91 6.64 -10.35
CA THR A 11 -0.51 6.53 -10.82
C THR A 11 -0.06 5.10 -11.10
N THR A 12 -0.67 4.09 -10.48
CA THR A 12 -0.11 2.73 -10.44
C THR A 12 -0.74 1.82 -11.48
N HIS A 13 -0.19 0.61 -11.64
CA HIS A 13 -0.80 -0.42 -12.47
C HIS A 13 -2.21 -0.80 -11.99
N ARG A 14 -2.46 -0.73 -10.67
CA ARG A 14 -3.79 -0.96 -10.09
C ARG A 14 -4.82 0.09 -10.51
N THR A 15 -4.41 1.37 -10.60
CA THR A 15 -5.26 2.41 -11.20
C THR A 15 -5.58 2.07 -12.66
N ALA A 16 -4.59 1.65 -13.45
CA ALA A 16 -4.78 1.28 -14.85
C ALA A 16 -5.71 0.06 -14.99
N GLN A 17 -5.58 -0.95 -14.12
CA GLN A 17 -6.46 -2.13 -14.09
C GLN A 17 -7.92 -1.74 -13.80
N CYS A 18 -8.16 -0.80 -12.87
CA CYS A 18 -9.50 -0.24 -12.65
C CYS A 18 -10.02 0.51 -13.89
N ALA A 19 -9.16 1.26 -14.57
CA ALA A 19 -9.51 1.97 -15.79
C ALA A 19 -9.90 1.03 -16.94
N GLU A 20 -9.13 -0.05 -17.13
CA GLU A 20 -9.41 -1.11 -18.11
C GLU A 20 -10.77 -1.76 -17.83
N ALA A 21 -11.05 -2.10 -16.57
CA ALA A 21 -12.33 -2.69 -16.18
C ALA A 21 -13.53 -1.76 -16.46
N LEU A 22 -13.37 -0.45 -16.24
CA LEU A 22 -14.41 0.53 -16.57
C LEU A 22 -14.57 0.72 -18.08
N GLN A 23 -13.46 0.79 -18.82
CA GLN A 23 -13.47 0.95 -20.27
C GLN A 23 -14.09 -0.26 -20.99
N ALA A 24 -13.98 -1.45 -20.42
CA ALA A 24 -14.60 -2.66 -20.95
C ALA A 24 -16.14 -2.66 -20.83
N SER A 25 -16.74 -1.80 -20.00
CA SER A 25 -18.18 -1.66 -19.87
C SER A 25 -18.75 -0.56 -20.77
N SER A 26 -19.87 -0.82 -21.44
CA SER A 26 -20.59 0.19 -22.23
C SER A 26 -21.31 1.25 -21.38
N ASP A 27 -21.34 1.07 -20.06
CA ASP A 27 -21.96 2.02 -19.13
C ASP A 27 -21.08 3.24 -18.86
N PHE A 28 -19.78 3.19 -19.16
CA PHE A 28 -18.82 4.23 -18.82
C PHE A 28 -18.08 4.78 -20.04
N SER A 29 -17.72 6.06 -19.97
CA SER A 29 -16.78 6.70 -20.90
C SER A 29 -15.75 7.49 -20.10
N ILE A 30 -14.46 7.20 -20.32
CA ILE A 30 -13.39 7.89 -19.61
C ILE A 30 -13.15 9.25 -20.26
N ALA A 31 -13.44 10.34 -19.53
CA ALA A 31 -13.33 11.70 -20.04
C ALA A 31 -11.88 12.20 -20.07
N TRP A 32 -11.12 11.93 -19.01
CA TRP A 32 -9.71 12.29 -18.86
C TRP A 32 -9.08 11.56 -17.67
N VAL A 33 -7.75 11.56 -17.63
CA VAL A 33 -6.98 11.04 -16.49
C VAL A 33 -6.12 12.13 -15.87
N LEU A 34 -5.98 12.11 -14.55
CA LEU A 34 -5.13 12.99 -13.77
C LEU A 34 -4.02 12.16 -13.11
N THR A 35 -2.77 12.40 -13.53
CA THR A 35 -1.63 11.59 -13.09
C THR A 35 -0.35 12.43 -12.97
N PRO A 36 0.68 12.04 -12.21
CA PRO A 36 1.91 12.83 -12.10
C PRO A 36 2.69 12.88 -13.41
N GLU A 37 3.44 13.97 -13.64
CA GLU A 37 4.42 14.03 -14.72
C GLU A 37 5.44 12.86 -14.62
N PRO A 38 5.94 12.34 -15.75
CA PRO A 38 7.04 11.38 -15.77
C PRO A 38 8.21 11.83 -14.90
N LYS A 39 8.74 10.90 -14.09
CA LYS A 39 9.87 11.18 -13.18
C LYS A 39 11.09 10.35 -13.60
N PRO A 40 12.31 10.81 -13.29
CA PRO A 40 13.52 10.02 -13.50
C PRO A 40 13.54 8.81 -12.54
N ILE A 41 13.61 7.60 -13.08
CA ILE A 41 13.65 6.35 -12.32
C ILE A 41 15.04 5.71 -12.40
N GLY A 42 15.44 5.07 -11.29
CA GLY A 42 16.68 4.28 -11.19
C GLY A 42 17.95 5.13 -11.22
N ARG A 43 19.10 4.46 -11.14
CA ARG A 43 20.42 5.13 -11.10
C ARG A 43 20.73 5.91 -12.38
N LYS A 44 20.19 5.48 -13.52
CA LYS A 44 20.37 6.14 -14.83
C LYS A 44 19.44 7.34 -15.03
N LYS A 45 18.52 7.62 -14.10
CA LYS A 45 17.56 8.75 -14.17
C LYS A 45 16.79 8.81 -15.49
N ILE A 46 16.37 7.65 -16.00
CA ILE A 46 15.57 7.58 -17.22
C ILE A 46 14.19 8.15 -16.90
N ILE A 47 13.73 9.15 -17.66
CA ILE A 47 12.38 9.69 -17.53
C ILE A 47 11.40 8.58 -17.92
N THR A 48 10.51 8.20 -17.01
CA THR A 48 9.61 7.06 -17.21
C THR A 48 8.18 7.48 -16.90
N ALA A 49 7.29 7.26 -17.87
CA ALA A 49 5.85 7.42 -17.68
C ALA A 49 5.33 6.38 -16.69
N ASN A 50 4.36 6.77 -15.87
CA ASN A 50 3.75 5.84 -14.93
C ASN A 50 2.70 4.96 -15.64
N PRO A 51 2.31 3.80 -15.05
CA PRO A 51 1.34 2.90 -15.67
C PRO A 51 0.01 3.56 -16.09
N MET A 52 -0.52 4.50 -15.30
CA MET A 52 -1.77 5.18 -15.63
C MET A 52 -1.64 6.09 -16.87
N GLN A 53 -0.50 6.77 -17.01
CA GLN A 53 -0.18 7.55 -18.20
C GLN A 53 -0.08 6.65 -19.44
N LEU A 54 0.63 5.52 -19.35
CA LEU A 54 0.80 4.58 -20.46
C LEU A 54 -0.55 4.01 -20.93
N PHE A 55 -1.45 3.68 -19.99
CA PHE A 55 -2.81 3.25 -20.31
C PHE A 55 -3.57 4.34 -21.09
N ALA A 56 -3.52 5.59 -20.62
CA ALA A 56 -4.25 6.69 -21.24
C ALA A 56 -3.71 7.02 -22.64
N GLU A 57 -2.39 7.03 -22.82
CA GLU A 57 -1.74 7.21 -24.13
C GLU A 57 -2.16 6.12 -25.12
N SER A 58 -2.16 4.86 -24.69
CA SER A 58 -2.53 3.71 -25.53
C SER A 58 -4.01 3.72 -25.96
N ASN A 59 -4.87 4.37 -25.17
CA ASN A 59 -6.31 4.47 -25.41
C ASN A 59 -6.75 5.85 -25.93
N ALA A 60 -5.81 6.73 -26.26
CA ALA A 60 -6.07 8.10 -26.70
C ALA A 60 -6.98 8.91 -25.74
N ILE A 61 -6.84 8.67 -24.43
CA ILE A 61 -7.58 9.38 -23.39
C ILE A 61 -6.80 10.65 -23.01
N PRO A 62 -7.46 11.81 -22.87
CA PRO A 62 -6.79 13.04 -22.46
C PRO A 62 -6.09 12.91 -21.09
N ILE A 63 -4.86 13.41 -21.00
CA ILE A 63 -4.03 13.35 -19.79
C ILE A 63 -3.79 14.75 -19.26
N VAL A 64 -4.10 14.95 -17.98
CA VAL A 64 -3.72 16.13 -17.20
C VAL A 64 -2.62 15.72 -16.23
N THR A 65 -1.47 16.40 -16.30
CA THR A 65 -0.31 16.03 -15.49
C THR A 65 -0.17 16.90 -14.23
N ILE A 66 0.32 16.29 -13.15
CA ILE A 66 0.66 16.97 -11.91
C ILE A 66 2.17 17.03 -11.75
N LYS A 67 2.70 18.26 -11.66
CA LYS A 67 4.11 18.46 -11.33
C LYS A 67 4.38 18.28 -9.83
N ASN A 68 3.81 19.16 -9.00
CA ASN A 68 4.03 19.19 -7.55
C ASN A 68 2.75 19.09 -6.72
N LYS A 69 1.71 19.85 -7.11
CA LYS A 69 0.41 19.89 -6.45
C LYS A 69 -0.69 20.12 -7.47
N ILE A 70 -1.91 19.74 -7.11
CA ILE A 70 -3.10 20.05 -7.90
C ILE A 70 -3.34 21.56 -7.81
N SER A 71 -3.12 22.27 -8.91
CA SER A 71 -3.05 23.74 -8.98
C SER A 71 -4.26 24.33 -9.72
N SER A 72 -4.44 25.65 -9.65
CA SER A 72 -5.51 26.34 -10.40
C SER A 72 -5.40 26.14 -11.91
N LYS A 73 -4.18 26.01 -12.45
CA LYS A 73 -3.97 25.68 -13.87
C LYS A 73 -4.51 24.29 -14.23
N ILE A 74 -4.37 23.32 -13.32
CA ILE A 74 -4.97 21.99 -13.48
C ILE A 74 -6.50 22.11 -13.43
N LYS A 75 -7.04 22.95 -12.54
CA LYS A 75 -8.49 23.24 -12.49
C LYS A 75 -9.01 23.74 -13.85
N GLU A 76 -8.36 24.74 -14.43
CA GLU A 76 -8.73 25.25 -15.77
C GLU A 76 -8.69 24.13 -16.82
N SER A 77 -7.60 23.34 -16.85
CA SER A 77 -7.43 22.26 -17.83
C SER A 77 -8.50 21.18 -17.71
N VAL A 78 -8.91 20.80 -16.49
CA VAL A 78 -9.96 19.76 -16.33
C VAL A 78 -11.36 20.28 -16.65
N LEU A 79 -11.62 21.57 -16.43
CA LEU A 79 -12.91 22.19 -16.74
C LEU A 79 -13.15 22.29 -18.25
N ASP A 80 -12.10 22.40 -19.05
CA ASP A 80 -12.18 22.42 -20.51
C ASP A 80 -12.75 21.11 -21.11
N PHE A 81 -12.67 19.99 -20.38
CA PHE A 81 -13.28 18.71 -20.81
C PHE A 81 -14.79 18.63 -20.53
N GLY A 82 -15.36 19.61 -19.82
CA GLY A 82 -16.76 19.65 -19.44
C GLY A 82 -17.10 18.80 -18.21
N ASN A 83 -18.41 18.60 -18.01
CA ASN A 83 -18.92 17.92 -16.82
C ASN A 83 -18.61 16.42 -16.84
N ILE A 84 -18.27 15.89 -15.66
CA ILE A 84 -18.13 14.46 -15.38
C ILE A 84 -19.23 14.05 -14.40
N ASP A 85 -19.64 12.80 -14.49
CA ASP A 85 -20.57 12.20 -13.53
C ASP A 85 -19.83 11.69 -12.31
N LEU A 86 -18.68 11.07 -12.53
CA LEU A 86 -17.89 10.41 -11.49
C LEU A 86 -16.42 10.80 -11.57
N LEU A 87 -15.78 10.90 -10.40
CA LEU A 87 -14.31 10.93 -10.29
C LEU A 87 -13.89 9.68 -9.52
N LEU A 88 -13.11 8.79 -10.14
CA LEU A 88 -12.54 7.63 -9.46
C LEU A 88 -11.07 7.88 -9.11
N VAL A 89 -10.77 7.81 -7.82
CA VAL A 89 -9.43 8.00 -7.26
C VAL A 89 -8.89 6.65 -6.78
N VAL A 90 -7.69 6.28 -7.22
CA VAL A 90 -7.05 5.01 -6.88
C VAL A 90 -5.55 5.21 -6.80
N ASP A 91 -4.91 4.79 -5.69
CA ASP A 91 -3.45 4.89 -5.51
C ASP A 91 -2.89 6.28 -5.85
N PHE A 92 -3.56 7.31 -5.36
CA PHE A 92 -3.27 8.69 -5.71
C PHE A 92 -2.57 9.41 -4.56
N GLY A 93 -1.26 9.59 -4.68
CA GLY A 93 -0.41 10.17 -3.64
C GLY A 93 -0.54 11.69 -3.43
N TYR A 94 -1.65 12.29 -3.86
CA TYR A 94 -1.89 13.74 -3.82
C TYR A 94 -3.16 14.03 -3.03
N ILE A 95 -3.14 15.12 -2.27
CA ILE A 95 -4.34 15.64 -1.62
C ILE A 95 -5.29 16.14 -2.72
N VAL A 96 -6.49 15.56 -2.78
CA VAL A 96 -7.56 15.96 -3.68
C VAL A 96 -8.22 17.22 -3.11
N PRO A 97 -8.15 18.38 -3.79
CA PRO A 97 -8.76 19.61 -3.30
C PRO A 97 -10.30 19.54 -3.40
N GLU A 98 -10.98 20.30 -2.55
CA GLU A 98 -12.45 20.35 -2.46
C GLU A 98 -13.11 20.60 -3.82
N TRP A 99 -12.61 21.56 -4.61
CA TRP A 99 -13.17 21.84 -5.95
C TRP A 99 -13.18 20.61 -6.88
N LEU A 100 -12.23 19.68 -6.71
CA LEU A 100 -12.14 18.46 -7.52
C LEU A 100 -13.05 17.36 -6.96
N LEU A 101 -13.28 17.35 -5.64
CA LEU A 101 -14.30 16.50 -5.01
C LEU A 101 -15.73 16.92 -5.40
N ASP A 102 -15.96 18.22 -5.59
CA ASP A 102 -17.26 18.79 -5.97
C ASP A 102 -17.52 18.77 -7.49
N LEU A 103 -16.50 18.48 -8.29
CA LEU A 103 -16.59 18.45 -9.75
C LEU A 103 -17.59 17.40 -10.29
N PRO A 104 -17.60 16.12 -9.83
CA PRO A 104 -18.53 15.12 -10.33
C PRO A 104 -19.98 15.37 -9.91
N SER A 105 -20.91 15.24 -10.85
CA SER A 105 -22.35 15.41 -10.61
C SER A 105 -22.96 14.32 -9.71
N ILE A 106 -22.34 13.14 -9.66
CA ILE A 106 -22.80 11.97 -8.88
C ILE A 106 -21.96 11.81 -7.62
N ALA A 107 -20.66 11.53 -7.77
CA ALA A 107 -19.77 11.30 -6.62
C ALA A 107 -18.28 11.28 -7.00
N PRO A 108 -17.39 11.81 -6.14
CA PRO A 108 -16.00 11.37 -6.09
C PRO A 108 -15.92 10.04 -5.31
N ILE A 109 -15.28 9.03 -5.89
CA ILE A 109 -15.16 7.68 -5.32
C ILE A 109 -13.67 7.37 -5.12
N ASN A 110 -13.32 6.80 -3.97
CA ASN A 110 -12.00 6.23 -3.71
C ASN A 110 -12.10 4.71 -3.56
N ILE A 111 -11.11 3.99 -4.09
CA ILE A 111 -10.92 2.57 -3.81
C ILE A 111 -9.87 2.44 -2.70
N HIS A 112 -10.29 1.91 -1.56
CA HIS A 112 -9.48 1.74 -0.37
C HIS A 112 -9.28 0.25 -0.05
N PRO A 113 -8.06 -0.29 -0.15
CA PRO A 113 -7.77 -1.70 0.06
C PRO A 113 -7.62 -2.04 1.57
N SER A 114 -8.67 -1.82 2.34
CA SER A 114 -8.88 -2.41 3.67
C SER A 114 -10.36 -2.55 3.98
N GLU A 115 -10.68 -3.34 5.01
CA GLU A 115 -12.01 -3.43 5.62
C GLU A 115 -12.35 -2.16 6.40
N LEU A 116 -12.71 -1.08 5.71
CA LEU A 116 -13.10 0.17 6.36
C LEU A 116 -14.28 -0.06 7.32
N PRO A 117 -14.26 0.55 8.52
CA PRO A 117 -13.40 1.66 8.94
C PRO A 117 -11.99 1.30 9.44
N LYS A 118 -11.56 0.03 9.40
CA LYS A 118 -10.19 -0.35 9.78
C LYS A 118 -9.17 0.14 8.76
N TRP A 119 -7.98 0.48 9.26
CA TRP A 119 -6.79 0.82 8.50
C TRP A 119 -6.98 1.97 7.50
N ARG A 120 -7.71 3.03 7.88
CA ARG A 120 -7.74 4.31 7.14
C ARG A 120 -6.31 4.85 6.95
N GLY A 121 -5.99 5.44 5.81
CA GLY A 121 -4.68 6.05 5.55
C GLY A 121 -3.95 5.52 4.31
N SER A 122 -2.65 5.75 4.24
CA SER A 122 -1.86 5.60 3.02
C SER A 122 -1.18 4.23 2.86
N SER A 123 -1.18 3.37 3.88
CA SER A 123 -0.54 2.04 3.79
C SER A 123 -1.40 0.92 4.38
N PRO A 124 -2.71 0.84 4.07
CA PRO A 124 -3.64 -0.11 4.67
C PRO A 124 -3.16 -1.57 4.58
N GLY A 125 -2.79 -2.04 3.40
CA GLY A 125 -2.38 -3.43 3.18
C GLY A 125 -1.13 -3.82 3.97
N GLN A 126 -0.13 -2.92 4.05
CA GLN A 126 1.03 -3.16 4.90
C GLN A 126 0.65 -3.28 6.37
N PHE A 127 -0.28 -2.45 6.86
CA PHE A 127 -0.71 -2.50 8.26
C PHE A 127 -1.53 -3.75 8.57
N VAL A 128 -2.39 -4.20 7.65
CA VAL A 128 -3.12 -5.49 7.73
C VAL A 128 -2.13 -6.64 7.91
N LEU A 129 -1.11 -6.71 7.04
CA LEU A 129 -0.08 -7.76 7.12
C LEU A 129 0.78 -7.65 8.38
N LEU A 130 1.18 -6.42 8.74
CA LEU A 130 2.04 -6.16 9.89
C LEU A 130 1.36 -6.54 11.21
N HIS A 131 0.04 -6.38 11.31
CA HIS A 131 -0.74 -6.74 12.51
C HIS A 131 -1.32 -8.15 12.45
N GLY A 132 -0.93 -8.97 11.46
CA GLY A 132 -1.30 -10.38 11.40
C GLY A 132 -2.80 -10.62 11.20
N GLU A 133 -3.52 -9.66 10.60
CA GLU A 133 -4.94 -9.78 10.29
C GLU A 133 -5.17 -10.96 9.32
N LYS A 134 -6.18 -11.78 9.60
CA LYS A 134 -6.52 -12.97 8.79
C LYS A 134 -7.59 -12.69 7.74
N SER A 135 -8.27 -11.56 7.85
CA SER A 135 -9.32 -11.12 6.94
C SER A 135 -9.13 -9.65 6.61
N SER A 136 -9.58 -9.27 5.43
CA SER A 136 -9.62 -7.88 5.00
C SER A 136 -10.74 -7.68 3.98
N ALA A 137 -10.80 -6.49 3.39
CA ALA A 137 -11.66 -6.21 2.26
C ALA A 137 -11.01 -5.16 1.36
N ILE A 138 -11.55 -5.01 0.16
CA ILE A 138 -11.35 -3.82 -0.67
C ILE A 138 -12.67 -3.06 -0.73
N THR A 139 -12.62 -1.77 -0.43
CA THR A 139 -13.80 -0.95 -0.18
C THR A 139 -13.86 0.25 -1.11
N LEU A 140 -15.04 0.48 -1.70
CA LEU A 140 -15.36 1.72 -2.40
C LEU A 140 -16.00 2.67 -1.40
N ILE A 141 -15.49 3.89 -1.31
CA ILE A 141 -16.10 4.96 -0.52
C ILE A 141 -16.40 6.16 -1.40
N LYS A 142 -17.46 6.89 -1.06
CA LYS A 142 -17.64 8.26 -1.53
C LYS A 142 -16.65 9.14 -0.77
N MET A 143 -15.82 9.89 -1.47
CA MET A 143 -14.83 10.75 -0.83
C MET A 143 -15.50 11.97 -0.18
N ASN A 144 -14.89 12.45 0.89
CA ASN A 144 -15.17 13.75 1.48
C ASN A 144 -13.85 14.41 1.90
N SER A 145 -13.91 15.54 2.59
CA SER A 145 -12.72 16.28 3.04
C SER A 145 -11.90 15.56 4.13
N LYS A 146 -12.41 14.46 4.70
CA LYS A 146 -11.75 13.68 5.75
C LYS A 146 -11.10 12.42 5.17
N LEU A 147 -9.93 12.07 5.69
CA LEU A 147 -9.14 10.90 5.25
C LEU A 147 -9.90 9.58 5.44
N ASP A 148 -10.34 8.99 4.33
CA ASP A 148 -10.99 7.68 4.23
C ASP A 148 -12.21 7.47 5.15
N GLN A 149 -12.94 8.56 5.46
CA GLN A 149 -14.10 8.51 6.37
C GLN A 149 -15.45 8.56 5.66
N GLY A 150 -15.48 8.78 4.35
CA GLY A 150 -16.75 8.94 3.66
C GLY A 150 -17.56 7.65 3.55
N PRO A 151 -18.86 7.74 3.22
CA PRO A 151 -19.76 6.59 3.23
C PRO A 151 -19.25 5.44 2.36
N ILE A 152 -19.41 4.21 2.85
CA ILE A 152 -19.07 2.99 2.13
C ILE A 152 -20.15 2.70 1.09
N LEU A 153 -19.72 2.53 -0.17
CA LEU A 153 -20.58 2.21 -1.31
C LEU A 153 -20.65 0.70 -1.54
N ALA A 154 -19.50 0.03 -1.41
CA ALA A 154 -19.37 -1.41 -1.53
C ALA A 154 -18.10 -1.88 -0.80
N ALA A 155 -18.10 -3.11 -0.31
CA ALA A 155 -16.91 -3.76 0.24
C ALA A 155 -16.90 -5.23 -0.19
N ILE A 156 -15.75 -5.71 -0.67
CA ILE A 156 -15.57 -7.11 -1.05
C ILE A 156 -14.60 -7.75 -0.05
N PRO A 157 -15.06 -8.60 0.87
CA PRO A 157 -14.21 -9.24 1.86
C PRO A 157 -13.37 -10.36 1.25
N PHE A 158 -12.20 -10.61 1.83
CA PHE A 158 -11.32 -11.73 1.48
C PHE A 158 -10.47 -12.19 2.66
N THR A 159 -9.98 -13.43 2.56
CA THR A 159 -9.02 -14.00 3.52
C THR A 159 -7.61 -13.58 3.15
N VAL A 160 -6.83 -13.16 4.14
CA VAL A 160 -5.42 -12.77 3.95
C VAL A 160 -4.55 -14.02 4.06
N ASP A 161 -3.82 -14.35 3.00
CA ASP A 161 -2.88 -15.47 3.04
C ASP A 161 -1.66 -15.12 3.92
N PRO A 162 -1.24 -16.01 4.84
CA PRO A 162 -0.12 -15.76 5.74
C PRO A 162 1.24 -15.64 5.02
N SER A 163 1.34 -16.08 3.76
CA SER A 163 2.56 -15.98 2.95
C SER A 163 2.65 -14.68 2.15
N TRP A 164 1.55 -13.93 2.00
CA TRP A 164 1.51 -12.73 1.17
C TRP A 164 2.46 -11.64 1.66
N THR A 165 3.14 -11.04 0.70
CA THR A 165 3.78 -9.73 0.81
C THR A 165 2.77 -8.62 0.55
N ALA A 166 3.18 -7.36 0.73
CA ALA A 166 2.29 -6.23 0.42
C ALA A 166 1.87 -6.22 -1.06
N GLU A 167 2.77 -6.58 -1.97
CA GLU A 167 2.44 -6.63 -3.40
C GLU A 167 1.40 -7.72 -3.70
N ASP A 168 1.50 -8.89 -3.07
CA ASP A 168 0.52 -9.98 -3.24
C ASP A 168 -0.85 -9.55 -2.68
N TYR A 169 -0.87 -8.92 -1.51
CA TYR A 169 -2.09 -8.39 -0.89
C TYR A 169 -2.79 -7.38 -1.81
N TYR A 170 -2.05 -6.40 -2.33
CA TYR A 170 -2.64 -5.39 -3.22
C TYR A 170 -3.05 -5.99 -4.56
N SER A 171 -2.26 -6.87 -5.16
CA SER A 171 -2.62 -7.55 -6.41
C SER A 171 -3.92 -8.34 -6.24
N HIS A 172 -4.00 -9.19 -5.22
CA HIS A 172 -5.22 -9.96 -4.92
C HIS A 172 -6.44 -9.05 -4.71
N SER A 173 -6.28 -7.97 -3.94
CA SER A 173 -7.38 -7.03 -3.66
C SER A 173 -7.97 -6.44 -4.95
N PHE A 174 -7.11 -6.02 -5.89
CA PHE A 174 -7.56 -5.41 -7.14
C PHE A 174 -8.00 -6.43 -8.19
N ASP A 175 -7.39 -7.62 -8.23
CA ASP A 175 -7.85 -8.74 -9.07
C ASP A 175 -9.26 -9.19 -8.68
N LEU A 176 -9.59 -9.11 -7.38
CA LEU A 176 -10.94 -9.40 -6.87
C LEU A 176 -11.95 -8.29 -7.23
N LEU A 177 -11.54 -7.02 -7.14
CA LEU A 177 -12.42 -5.87 -7.37
C LEU A 177 -12.68 -5.58 -8.84
N CYS A 178 -11.64 -5.49 -9.66
CA CYS A 178 -11.73 -4.92 -11.00
C CYS A 178 -12.79 -5.61 -11.88
N PRO A 179 -12.93 -6.95 -11.89
CA PRO A 179 -13.99 -7.62 -12.66
C PRO A 179 -15.43 -7.21 -12.27
N GLN A 180 -15.62 -6.68 -11.07
CA GLN A 180 -16.92 -6.28 -10.50
C GLN A 180 -17.07 -4.76 -10.42
N LEU A 181 -16.03 -3.98 -10.74
CA LEU A 181 -15.99 -2.55 -10.47
C LEU A 181 -17.12 -1.78 -11.18
N ALA A 182 -17.32 -2.05 -12.47
CA ALA A 182 -18.37 -1.42 -13.27
C ALA A 182 -19.77 -1.67 -12.70
N SER A 183 -20.08 -2.92 -12.34
CA SER A 183 -21.39 -3.29 -11.80
C SER A 183 -21.63 -2.71 -10.40
N LEU A 184 -20.59 -2.65 -9.55
CA LEU A 184 -20.69 -2.03 -8.23
C LEU A 184 -20.96 -0.52 -8.32
N ILE A 185 -20.28 0.19 -9.21
CA ILE A 185 -20.52 1.62 -9.43
C ILE A 185 -21.92 1.83 -10.02
N MET A 186 -22.34 1.04 -11.01
CA MET A 186 -23.69 1.16 -11.58
C MET A 186 -24.80 0.89 -10.55
N LYS A 187 -24.59 -0.10 -9.68
CA LYS A 187 -25.50 -0.37 -8.56
C LYS A 187 -25.60 0.85 -7.64
N TYR A 188 -24.47 1.45 -7.26
CA TYR A 188 -24.48 2.68 -6.47
C TYR A 188 -25.21 3.82 -7.20
N THR A 189 -24.97 4.04 -8.49
CA THR A 189 -25.62 5.16 -9.21
C THR A 189 -27.13 5.00 -9.32
N ASN A 190 -27.61 3.75 -9.41
CA ASN A 190 -29.04 3.42 -9.48
C ASN A 190 -29.72 3.48 -8.12
N ASP A 191 -29.13 2.84 -7.11
CA ASP A 191 -29.77 2.63 -5.81
C ASP A 191 -29.48 3.77 -4.83
N ARG A 192 -28.39 4.52 -5.05
CA ARG A 192 -27.85 5.55 -4.14
C ARG A 192 -27.66 5.05 -2.70
N PHE A 193 -27.48 3.74 -2.55
CA PHE A 193 -27.22 3.11 -1.26
C PHE A 193 -25.79 3.40 -0.82
N GLU A 194 -25.64 3.92 0.39
CA GLU A 194 -24.36 4.16 1.05
C GLU A 194 -24.49 3.86 2.55
N THR A 195 -23.40 3.41 3.16
CA THR A 195 -23.35 3.07 4.60
C THR A 195 -22.39 4.02 5.30
N GLU A 196 -22.90 4.78 6.26
CA GLU A 196 -22.09 5.69 7.07
C GLU A 196 -21.05 4.92 7.90
N GLN A 197 -19.84 5.49 7.98
CA GLN A 197 -18.79 4.95 8.84
C GLN A 197 -18.89 5.55 10.25
N PRO A 198 -18.42 4.84 11.29
CA PRO A 198 -18.26 5.46 12.60
C PRO A 198 -17.24 6.61 12.56
N GLN A 199 -17.44 7.58 13.45
CA GLN A 199 -16.55 8.74 13.58
C GLN A 199 -15.11 8.31 13.86
N LEU A 200 -14.92 7.37 14.79
CA LEU A 200 -13.62 6.82 15.15
C LEU A 200 -13.37 5.50 14.43
N SER A 201 -12.14 5.32 13.91
CA SER A 201 -11.69 4.04 13.40
C SER A 201 -11.41 3.09 14.57
N PRO A 202 -11.74 1.79 14.45
CA PRO A 202 -11.38 0.78 15.45
C PRO A 202 -9.87 0.46 15.47
N THR A 203 -9.11 0.94 14.48
CA THR A 203 -7.66 0.78 14.38
C THR A 203 -6.97 2.14 14.30
N PRO A 204 -5.67 2.23 14.58
CA PRO A 204 -4.89 3.42 14.26
C PRO A 204 -4.92 3.73 12.76
N THR A 205 -4.58 4.97 12.40
CA THR A 205 -4.31 5.33 11.00
C THR A 205 -3.16 4.49 10.47
N ALA A 206 -3.35 3.88 9.30
CA ALA A 206 -2.32 3.24 8.50
C ALA A 206 -1.45 4.32 7.84
N GLU A 207 -0.54 4.88 8.64
CA GLU A 207 0.34 5.97 8.23
C GLU A 207 1.23 5.57 7.04
N LYS A 208 1.69 6.57 6.28
CA LYS A 208 2.64 6.34 5.20
C LYS A 208 3.96 5.81 5.77
N ILE A 209 4.29 4.57 5.42
CA ILE A 209 5.55 3.94 5.83
C ILE A 209 6.72 4.71 5.20
N ALA A 210 7.76 4.95 5.99
CA ALA A 210 9.05 5.47 5.57
C ALA A 210 10.15 4.41 5.74
N LYS A 211 11.33 4.66 5.13
CA LYS A 211 12.46 3.72 5.24
C LYS A 211 12.85 3.43 6.69
N ASN A 212 12.89 4.45 7.53
CA ASN A 212 13.32 4.30 8.94
C ASN A 212 12.32 3.50 9.77
N ASP A 213 11.05 3.39 9.35
CA ASP A 213 10.05 2.63 10.10
C ASP A 213 10.31 1.13 10.07
N ALA A 214 11.09 0.65 9.09
CA ALA A 214 11.45 -0.75 8.92
C ALA A 214 12.82 -1.11 9.50
N PHE A 215 13.44 -0.21 10.28
CA PHE A 215 14.68 -0.52 10.98
C PHE A 215 14.44 -1.43 12.19
N ILE A 216 15.23 -2.48 12.31
CA ILE A 216 15.30 -3.32 13.51
C ILE A 216 16.77 -3.45 13.92
N PRO A 217 17.14 -3.14 15.19
CA PRO A 217 18.51 -3.29 15.66
C PRO A 217 19.03 -4.74 15.52
N TRP A 218 20.30 -4.88 15.16
CA TRP A 218 20.89 -6.18 14.83
C TRP A 218 20.96 -7.12 16.03
N GLU A 219 21.23 -6.57 17.20
CA GLU A 219 21.25 -7.30 18.47
C GLU A 219 19.89 -7.93 18.78
N LEU A 220 18.78 -7.28 18.45
CA LEU A 220 17.44 -7.84 18.65
C LEU A 220 17.17 -8.98 17.66
N ILE A 221 17.55 -8.81 16.39
CA ILE A 221 17.46 -9.88 15.39
C ILE A 221 18.27 -11.10 15.84
N LEU A 222 19.51 -10.90 16.31
CA LEU A 222 20.36 -11.98 16.80
C LEU A 222 19.79 -12.66 18.03
N LYS A 223 19.25 -11.92 18.99
CA LYS A 223 18.56 -12.50 20.14
C LYS A 223 17.38 -13.37 19.69
N ALA A 224 16.57 -12.90 18.74
CA ALA A 224 15.43 -13.64 18.21
C ALA A 224 15.82 -14.98 17.54
N THR A 225 17.02 -15.05 16.97
CA THR A 225 17.55 -16.28 16.34
C THR A 225 18.05 -17.33 17.35
N LYS A 226 18.20 -16.94 18.63
CA LYS A 226 18.81 -17.77 19.68
C LYS A 226 17.85 -18.10 20.82
N ASN A 227 16.87 -17.23 21.05
CA ASN A 227 15.98 -17.28 22.21
C ASN A 227 14.57 -17.70 21.77
N PRO A 228 14.14 -18.93 22.07
CA PRO A 228 12.78 -19.39 21.79
C PRO A 228 11.74 -18.50 22.46
N ASN A 229 10.65 -18.21 21.73
CA ASN A 229 9.52 -17.39 22.18
C ASN A 229 9.93 -16.02 22.75
N MET A 230 11.02 -15.43 22.24
CA MET A 230 11.49 -14.14 22.71
C MET A 230 10.39 -13.07 22.60
N MET A 231 10.16 -12.37 23.70
CA MET A 231 9.39 -11.13 23.76
C MET A 231 10.34 -9.97 24.03
N LEU A 232 9.99 -8.77 23.56
CA LEU A 232 10.77 -7.56 23.86
C LEU A 232 10.46 -7.07 25.27
N SER A 233 11.50 -6.63 25.98
CA SER A 233 11.30 -5.76 27.15
C SER A 233 10.78 -4.38 26.73
N GLU A 234 10.33 -3.57 27.68
CA GLU A 234 9.94 -2.17 27.41
C GLU A 234 11.08 -1.36 26.79
N THR A 235 12.32 -1.56 27.25
CA THR A 235 13.50 -0.87 26.75
C THR A 235 13.89 -1.33 25.34
N GLU A 236 13.74 -2.62 25.05
CA GLU A 236 13.97 -3.17 23.70
C GLU A 236 12.87 -2.77 22.72
N ASN A 237 11.64 -2.60 23.18
CA ASN A 237 10.55 -2.11 22.35
C ASN A 237 10.69 -0.61 22.04
N ALA A 238 11.21 0.18 22.98
CA ALA A 238 11.40 1.63 22.84
C ALA A 238 12.43 2.02 21.76
N VAL A 239 13.31 1.11 21.33
CA VAL A 239 14.27 1.38 20.24
C VAL A 239 13.69 1.12 18.85
N LEU A 240 12.49 0.53 18.74
CA LEU A 240 11.79 0.34 17.47
C LEU A 240 11.09 1.63 17.01
N SER A 241 10.78 1.70 15.71
CA SER A 241 9.90 2.75 15.20
C SER A 241 8.51 2.69 15.87
N PRO A 242 7.76 3.81 15.94
CA PRO A 242 6.40 3.78 16.47
C PRO A 242 5.48 2.76 15.77
N ILE A 243 5.68 2.53 14.47
CA ILE A 243 4.93 1.53 13.69
C ILE A 243 5.23 0.12 14.19
N LEU A 244 6.51 -0.27 14.25
CA LEU A 244 6.91 -1.60 14.71
C LEU A 244 6.60 -1.82 16.21
N SER A 245 6.86 -0.81 17.03
CA SER A 245 6.58 -0.83 18.47
C SER A 245 5.10 -1.10 18.75
N LYS A 246 4.18 -0.44 18.02
CA LYS A 246 2.74 -0.69 18.18
C LYS A 246 2.35 -2.09 17.70
N ALA A 247 2.94 -2.54 16.60
CA ALA A 247 2.65 -3.85 16.02
C ALA A 247 3.07 -5.02 16.92
N THR A 248 4.01 -4.83 17.86
CA THR A 248 4.41 -5.88 18.82
C THR A 248 3.22 -6.51 19.56
N LYS A 249 2.18 -5.72 19.86
CA LYS A 249 0.97 -6.17 20.56
C LYS A 249 0.14 -7.19 19.77
N ALA A 250 0.33 -7.26 18.46
CA ALA A 250 -0.37 -8.20 17.60
C ALA A 250 0.32 -9.58 17.50
N HIS A 251 1.53 -9.73 18.08
CA HIS A 251 2.36 -10.92 17.91
C HIS A 251 2.69 -11.57 19.25
N GLN A 252 2.70 -12.90 19.27
CA GLN A 252 3.06 -13.69 20.46
C GLN A 252 4.57 -13.81 20.69
N THR A 253 5.37 -13.54 19.65
CA THR A 253 6.83 -13.57 19.72
C THR A 253 7.40 -12.46 18.85
N PHE A 254 8.61 -12.01 19.18
CA PHE A 254 9.34 -11.06 18.36
C PHE A 254 9.72 -11.65 17.00
N ALA A 255 9.97 -12.96 16.91
CA ALA A 255 10.19 -13.66 15.64
C ALA A 255 8.96 -13.52 14.71
N ALA A 256 7.75 -13.66 15.24
CA ALA A 256 6.51 -13.48 14.48
C ALA A 256 6.34 -12.05 13.97
N LEU A 257 6.65 -11.05 14.79
CA LEU A 257 6.67 -9.64 14.35
C LEU A 257 7.66 -9.44 13.19
N VAL A 258 8.89 -9.94 13.30
CA VAL A 258 9.92 -9.77 12.26
C VAL A 258 9.48 -10.45 10.96
N ALA A 259 8.85 -11.63 11.03
CA ALA A 259 8.29 -12.31 9.87
C ALA A 259 7.15 -11.53 9.22
N ALA A 260 6.21 -11.01 10.01
CA ALA A 260 5.13 -10.16 9.53
C ALA A 260 5.64 -8.86 8.88
N ALA A 261 6.60 -8.18 9.53
CA ALA A 261 7.22 -6.96 9.03
C ALA A 261 8.00 -7.22 7.72
N THR A 262 8.70 -8.35 7.60
CA THR A 262 9.45 -8.70 6.38
C THR A 262 8.52 -8.83 5.18
N ARG A 263 7.34 -9.43 5.36
CA ARG A 263 6.29 -9.52 4.33
C ARG A 263 5.61 -8.17 4.06
N ALA A 264 5.17 -7.48 5.12
CA ALA A 264 4.47 -6.21 5.05
C ALA A 264 5.31 -5.10 4.40
N PHE A 265 6.63 -5.13 4.56
CA PHE A 265 7.55 -4.15 3.98
C PHE A 265 8.22 -4.64 2.71
N SER A 266 7.75 -5.74 2.09
CA SER A 266 8.22 -6.19 0.78
C SER A 266 7.24 -5.75 -0.32
N PRO A 267 7.70 -5.18 -1.44
CA PRO A 267 9.11 -5.00 -1.83
C PRO A 267 9.78 -3.75 -1.25
N TRP A 268 9.03 -2.88 -0.58
CA TRP A 268 9.52 -1.62 -0.01
C TRP A 268 8.90 -1.31 1.36
N PRO A 269 9.66 -0.77 2.33
CA PRO A 269 11.09 -0.43 2.27
C PRO A 269 12.08 -1.60 2.51
N LYS A 270 11.57 -2.81 2.74
CA LYS A 270 12.23 -3.99 3.33
C LYS A 270 12.68 -3.73 4.77
N VAL A 271 12.51 -4.74 5.63
CA VAL A 271 13.13 -4.73 6.97
C VAL A 271 14.64 -4.61 6.80
N TRP A 272 15.28 -3.76 7.59
CA TRP A 272 16.73 -3.58 7.52
C TRP A 272 17.35 -3.32 8.89
N THR A 273 18.65 -3.55 8.96
CA THR A 273 19.46 -3.44 10.17
C THR A 273 20.85 -2.91 9.85
N ARG A 274 21.68 -2.67 10.87
CA ARG A 274 23.09 -2.35 10.74
C ARG A 274 23.93 -3.47 11.34
N ILE A 275 24.88 -3.97 10.58
CA ILE A 275 25.79 -5.05 10.99
C ILE A 275 27.23 -4.55 11.01
N PRO A 276 28.07 -5.04 11.94
CA PRO A 276 29.51 -4.80 11.87
C PRO A 276 30.11 -5.55 10.68
N THR A 277 31.03 -4.90 9.98
CA THR A 277 31.83 -5.53 8.91
C THR A 277 33.28 -5.06 8.99
N LYS A 278 34.21 -5.76 8.29
CA LYS A 278 35.63 -5.37 8.24
C LYS A 278 35.85 -3.95 7.69
N GLN A 279 34.85 -3.39 7.01
CA GLN A 279 34.86 -2.05 6.43
C GLN A 279 34.00 -1.06 7.25
N GLY A 280 33.71 -1.37 8.52
CA GLY A 280 32.81 -0.61 9.38
C GLY A 280 31.36 -1.12 9.34
N GLU A 281 30.44 -0.39 9.97
CA GLU A 281 29.02 -0.75 9.96
C GLU A 281 28.42 -0.62 8.56
N LYS A 282 27.65 -1.63 8.15
CA LYS A 282 26.90 -1.62 6.89
C LYS A 282 25.43 -1.90 7.11
N ARG A 283 24.59 -1.33 6.23
CA ARG A 283 23.17 -1.70 6.17
C ARG A 283 23.03 -3.11 5.62
N MET A 284 22.19 -3.92 6.25
CA MET A 284 21.73 -5.21 5.73
C MET A 284 20.19 -5.21 5.65
N GLN A 285 19.63 -5.58 4.50
CA GLN A 285 18.19 -5.80 4.32
C GLN A 285 17.85 -7.27 4.51
N LEU A 286 16.73 -7.56 5.17
CA LEU A 286 16.15 -8.89 5.25
C LEU A 286 15.21 -9.07 4.06
N HIS A 287 15.48 -10.03 3.19
CA HIS A 287 14.62 -10.35 2.04
C HIS A 287 13.67 -11.50 2.35
N SER A 288 14.14 -12.51 3.08
CA SER A 288 13.28 -13.57 3.60
C SER A 288 13.71 -14.01 4.99
N VAL A 289 12.71 -14.31 5.80
CA VAL A 289 12.83 -14.88 7.14
C VAL A 289 11.68 -15.88 7.33
N TRP A 290 11.84 -16.81 8.26
CA TRP A 290 10.75 -17.68 8.70
C TRP A 290 10.90 -17.97 10.19
N ILE A 291 9.87 -18.59 10.76
CA ILE A 291 9.87 -19.03 12.14
C ILE A 291 10.20 -20.52 12.14
N ASP A 292 11.24 -20.92 12.89
CA ASP A 292 11.53 -22.33 13.15
C ASP A 292 10.98 -22.69 14.52
N THR A 293 10.03 -23.63 14.56
CA THR A 293 9.49 -24.18 15.80
C THR A 293 10.42 -25.26 16.34
N THR A 294 11.07 -24.98 17.46
CA THR A 294 11.97 -25.93 18.16
C THR A 294 11.24 -26.61 19.32
N ALA A 295 11.88 -27.61 19.93
CA ALA A 295 11.36 -28.23 21.15
C ALA A 295 11.14 -27.23 22.31
N ASN A 296 11.85 -26.10 22.28
CA ASN A 296 11.81 -25.08 23.34
C ASN A 296 10.98 -23.85 22.95
N GLY A 297 10.37 -23.83 21.74
CA GLY A 297 9.60 -22.71 21.21
C GLY A 297 10.11 -22.16 19.88
N ASP A 298 9.51 -21.06 19.46
CA ASP A 298 9.72 -20.45 18.14
C ASP A 298 10.94 -19.52 18.13
N ILE A 299 11.83 -19.71 17.15
CA ILE A 299 12.96 -18.81 16.89
C ILE A 299 12.88 -18.20 15.50
N LEU A 300 13.54 -17.07 15.31
CA LEU A 300 13.68 -16.44 14.00
C LEU A 300 14.81 -17.09 13.19
N SER A 301 14.51 -17.47 11.95
CA SER A 301 15.51 -17.91 10.98
C SER A 301 15.64 -16.91 9.83
N LEU A 302 16.90 -16.60 9.50
CA LEU A 302 17.24 -15.66 8.44
C LEU A 302 17.53 -16.43 7.14
N GLY A 303 16.78 -16.08 6.09
CA GLY A 303 16.95 -16.62 4.75
C GLY A 303 17.87 -15.76 3.90
N VAL A 304 17.30 -15.16 2.87
CA VAL A 304 18.02 -14.26 1.97
C VAL A 304 18.15 -12.90 2.62
N VAL A 305 19.37 -12.37 2.60
CA VAL A 305 19.70 -11.02 3.08
C VAL A 305 20.52 -10.29 2.03
N GLN A 306 20.61 -8.96 2.14
CA GLN A 306 21.42 -8.15 1.24
C GLN A 306 22.19 -7.09 2.01
N ILE A 307 23.52 -7.19 1.99
CA ILE A 307 24.42 -6.17 2.51
C ILE A 307 24.55 -5.05 1.48
N GLU A 308 24.55 -3.80 1.93
CA GLU A 308 24.75 -2.64 1.07
C GLU A 308 26.03 -2.74 0.22
N GLY A 309 25.87 -2.59 -1.09
CA GLY A 309 26.94 -2.76 -2.07
C GLY A 309 27.14 -4.20 -2.56
N GLN A 310 26.36 -5.17 -2.08
CA GLN A 310 26.44 -6.58 -2.49
C GLN A 310 25.13 -7.08 -3.11
N SER A 311 25.22 -8.20 -3.83
CA SER A 311 24.06 -8.95 -4.28
C SER A 311 23.38 -9.68 -3.11
N PRO A 312 22.06 -9.95 -3.17
CA PRO A 312 21.39 -10.79 -2.19
C PRO A 312 22.04 -12.18 -2.10
N ALA A 313 22.16 -12.72 -0.89
CA ALA A 313 22.77 -14.01 -0.61
C ALA A 313 22.07 -14.73 0.55
N GLN A 314 22.26 -16.05 0.67
CA GLN A 314 21.76 -16.82 1.81
C GLN A 314 22.53 -16.42 3.07
N PHE A 315 21.84 -16.14 4.17
CA PHE A 315 22.47 -15.71 5.41
C PHE A 315 23.54 -16.70 5.89
N ASN A 316 23.28 -18.01 5.79
CA ASN A 316 24.25 -19.05 6.17
C ASN A 316 25.58 -18.99 5.40
N GLN A 317 25.60 -18.46 4.18
CA GLN A 317 26.83 -18.31 3.39
C GLN A 317 27.70 -17.15 3.88
N ILE A 318 27.08 -16.13 4.50
CA ILE A 318 27.78 -14.90 4.92
C ILE A 318 27.85 -14.75 6.44
N ARG A 319 27.13 -15.57 7.20
CA ARG A 319 26.99 -15.51 8.67
C ARG A 319 28.34 -15.46 9.39
N THR A 320 29.30 -16.31 9.01
CA THR A 320 30.64 -16.35 9.62
C THR A 320 31.37 -15.02 9.49
N SER A 321 31.18 -14.32 8.37
CA SER A 321 31.79 -13.00 8.16
C SER A 321 31.17 -11.92 9.05
N ILE A 322 29.94 -12.10 9.53
CA ILE A 322 29.19 -11.12 10.33
C ILE A 322 29.36 -11.40 11.83
N LEU A 323 29.38 -12.67 12.24
CA LEU A 323 29.37 -13.06 13.65
C LEU A 323 30.74 -13.21 14.30
N ASN A 324 31.82 -13.35 13.51
CA ASN A 324 33.18 -13.57 14.02
C ASN A 324 34.04 -12.29 13.98
N GLN A 325 33.42 -11.12 14.07
CA GLN A 325 34.07 -9.81 14.19
C GLN A 325 33.72 -9.18 15.53
#